data_AF-A0A6H5HHP2-F1
#
_entry.id   AF-A0A6H5HHP2-F1
#
_cell.length_a   1.000
_cell.length_b   1.000
_cell.length_c   1.000
_cell.angle_alpha   90.00
_cell.angle_beta   90.00
_cell.angle_gamma   90.00
#
_symmetry.space_group_name_H-M   'P 1'
#
loop_
_entity.id
_entity.type
_entity.pdbx_description
1 polymer ?
#
loop_
_entity_poly.entity_id
_entity_poly.type
_entity_poly.pdbx_seq_one_letter_code
_entity_poly.pdbx_strand_id
1 'polypeptide(L)'
;MRMVGWLKRFSYNCRRQNQGQNLRGAVTVEELVVAENMVWRLVQEESFTSDSDDRLQELRPFNDDFGLIRVKTRISERNDQVSFTMPIVLPHGHPVVERMMRDYHVKNGHAGALTLAAQMRERFWILKSQRITRSVVKNCVTCRRHSGKICQTFNVLTWNHLLSLNRKCRMALFLKFAESIMPGLWNYAMDLKFG
;
A
#
# COMPACT_ATOMS: atom_id res chain seq x y z
N MET A 1 -3.90 12.18 -16.14
CA MET A 1 -4.15 13.63 -16.01
C MET A 1 -3.81 14.42 -17.27
N ARG A 2 -2.57 14.42 -17.78
CA ARG A 2 -2.20 15.20 -19.01
C ARG A 2 -3.07 14.90 -20.23
N MET A 3 -3.39 13.62 -20.47
CA MET A 3 -4.28 13.21 -21.56
C MET A 3 -5.68 13.85 -21.45
N VAL A 4 -6.28 13.82 -20.26
CA VAL A 4 -7.60 14.45 -20.02
C VAL A 4 -7.53 15.96 -20.22
N GLY A 5 -6.43 16.60 -19.81
CA GLY A 5 -6.19 18.03 -20.07
C GLY A 5 -6.18 18.36 -21.58
N TRP A 6 -5.46 17.55 -22.37
CA TRP A 6 -5.45 17.69 -23.83
C TRP A 6 -6.82 17.45 -24.47
N LEU A 7 -7.55 16.41 -24.03
CA LEU A 7 -8.90 16.12 -24.52
C LEU A 7 -9.87 17.28 -24.23
N LYS A 8 -9.81 17.84 -23.01
CA LYS A 8 -10.64 18.98 -22.61
C LYS A 8 -10.32 20.23 -23.44
N ARG A 9 -9.03 20.52 -23.67
CA ARG A 9 -8.58 21.62 -24.53
C ARG A 9 -9.01 21.43 -25.98
N PHE A 10 -8.88 20.20 -26.50
CA PHE A 10 -9.33 19.86 -27.84
C PHE A 10 -10.84 20.12 -27.99
N SER A 11 -11.66 19.60 -27.07
CA SER A 11 -13.10 19.86 -27.05
C SER A 11 -13.43 21.36 -26.98
N TYR A 12 -12.69 22.12 -26.15
CA TYR A 12 -12.84 23.57 -26.05
C TYR A 12 -12.55 24.29 -27.39
N ASN A 13 -11.44 23.94 -28.06
CA ASN A 13 -11.04 24.52 -29.33
C ASN A 13 -12.02 24.15 -30.46
N CYS A 14 -12.47 22.90 -30.53
CA CYS A 14 -13.49 22.46 -31.51
C CYS A 14 -14.79 23.25 -31.36
N ARG A 15 -15.23 23.53 -30.12
CA ARG A 15 -16.44 24.32 -29.86
C ARG A 15 -16.31 25.81 -30.21
N ARG A 16 -15.09 26.32 -30.39
CA ARG A 16 -14.78 27.75 -30.60
C ARG A 16 -13.97 28.02 -31.88
N GLN A 17 -14.02 27.08 -32.82
CA GLN A 17 -13.15 27.07 -34.00
C GLN A 17 -13.17 28.39 -34.81
N ASN A 18 -14.29 29.11 -34.80
CA ASN A 18 -14.47 30.35 -35.56
C ASN A 18 -14.22 31.65 -34.76
N GLN A 19 -13.81 31.57 -33.49
CA GLN A 19 -13.64 32.75 -32.62
C GLN A 19 -12.17 33.21 -32.49
N GLY A 20 -11.21 32.52 -33.12
CA GLY A 20 -9.77 32.87 -33.05
C GLY A 20 -9.11 32.68 -31.68
N GLN A 21 -9.86 32.28 -30.64
CA GLN A 21 -9.41 32.10 -29.25
C GLN A 21 -8.90 30.68 -28.94
N ASN A 22 -8.37 29.97 -29.95
CA ASN A 22 -7.89 28.61 -29.75
C ASN A 22 -6.70 28.58 -28.79
N LEU A 23 -6.81 27.80 -27.73
CA LEU A 23 -5.72 27.59 -26.78
C LEU A 23 -4.62 26.77 -27.46
N ARG A 24 -3.39 27.30 -27.45
CA ARG A 24 -2.20 26.71 -28.07
C ARG A 24 -1.08 26.54 -27.03
N GLY A 25 -0.02 25.80 -27.39
CA GLY A 25 1.15 25.60 -26.54
C GLY A 25 1.00 24.48 -25.51
N ALA A 26 1.84 24.48 -24.48
CA ALA A 26 1.81 23.47 -23.42
C ALA A 26 0.51 23.55 -22.60
N VAL A 27 0.09 22.42 -22.01
CA VAL A 27 -1.03 22.40 -21.05
C VAL A 27 -0.59 23.11 -19.78
N THR A 28 -1.38 24.09 -19.36
CA THR A 28 -1.13 24.91 -18.16
C THR A 28 -1.38 24.11 -16.88
N VAL A 29 -0.88 24.61 -15.76
CA VAL A 29 -1.08 23.95 -14.45
C VAL A 29 -2.57 23.96 -14.09
N GLU A 30 -3.27 25.04 -14.38
CA GLU A 30 -4.70 25.22 -14.13
C GLU A 30 -5.52 24.18 -14.90
N GLU A 31 -5.19 23.94 -16.17
CA GLU A 31 -5.85 22.90 -16.96
C GLU A 31 -5.56 21.49 -16.44
N LEU A 32 -4.36 21.25 -15.89
CA LEU A 32 -4.05 19.96 -15.25
C LEU A 32 -4.85 19.76 -13.97
N VAL A 33 -5.04 20.81 -13.17
CA VAL A 33 -5.88 20.75 -11.96
C VAL A 33 -7.34 20.47 -12.33
N VAL A 34 -7.88 21.17 -13.34
CA VAL A 34 -9.24 20.91 -13.85
C VAL A 34 -9.35 19.47 -14.37
N ALA A 35 -8.36 19.00 -15.12
CA ALA A 35 -8.34 17.64 -15.63
C ALA A 35 -8.25 16.59 -14.51
N GLU A 36 -7.51 16.87 -13.45
CA GLU A 36 -7.42 16.02 -12.26
C GLU A 36 -8.77 15.95 -11.53
N ASN A 37 -9.40 17.09 -11.25
CA ASN A 37 -10.71 17.14 -10.61
C ASN A 37 -11.79 16.44 -11.46
N MET A 38 -11.73 16.58 -12.79
CA MET A 38 -12.66 15.88 -13.69
C MET A 38 -12.54 14.36 -13.58
N VAL A 39 -11.32 13.81 -13.47
CA VAL A 39 -11.12 12.37 -13.27
C VAL A 39 -11.71 11.92 -11.94
N TRP A 40 -11.49 12.67 -10.85
CA TRP A 40 -12.04 12.31 -9.55
C TRP A 40 -13.55 12.35 -9.52
N ARG A 41 -14.15 13.32 -10.21
CA ARG A 41 -15.59 13.44 -10.34
C ARG A 41 -16.19 12.23 -11.06
N LEU A 42 -15.61 11.83 -12.18
CA LEU A 42 -16.04 10.63 -12.91
C LEU A 42 -15.95 9.36 -12.04
N VAL A 43 -14.85 9.21 -11.29
CA VAL A 43 -14.70 8.09 -10.34
C VAL A 43 -15.79 8.08 -9.28
N GLN A 44 -16.18 9.26 -8.78
CA GLN A 44 -17.25 9.40 -7.78
C GLN A 44 -18.62 9.09 -8.40
N GLU A 45 -18.93 9.63 -9.57
CA GLU A 45 -20.18 9.40 -10.30
C GLU A 45 -20.35 7.92 -10.68
N GLU A 46 -19.28 7.22 -11.06
CA GLU A 46 -19.31 5.78 -11.36
C GLU A 46 -19.48 4.90 -10.11
N SER A 47 -19.04 5.39 -8.94
CA SER A 47 -18.91 4.55 -7.74
C SER A 47 -19.96 4.80 -6.67
N PHE A 48 -20.52 6.01 -6.58
CA PHE A 48 -21.46 6.42 -5.55
C PHE A 48 -22.84 6.64 -6.16
N THR A 49 -23.85 5.95 -5.61
CA THR A 49 -25.24 6.04 -6.07
C THR A 49 -25.92 7.25 -5.40
N SER A 50 -25.61 8.47 -5.85
CA SER A 50 -26.20 9.75 -5.39
C SER A 50 -26.02 10.08 -3.89
N ASP A 51 -26.63 11.19 -3.43
CA ASP A 51 -26.43 11.84 -2.11
C ASP A 51 -26.72 10.95 -0.88
N SER A 52 -27.28 9.76 -1.08
CA SER A 52 -27.72 8.84 -0.02
C SER A 52 -26.90 7.55 0.07
N ASP A 53 -25.65 7.53 -0.38
CA ASP A 53 -24.80 6.35 -0.23
C ASP A 53 -24.53 6.08 1.27
N ASP A 54 -24.96 4.93 1.77
CA ASP A 54 -24.80 4.51 3.17
C ASP A 54 -23.33 4.56 3.62
N ARG A 55 -22.37 4.37 2.69
CA ARG A 55 -20.93 4.44 3.00
C ARG A 55 -20.45 5.85 3.32
N LEU A 56 -21.24 6.87 2.99
CA LEU A 56 -20.93 8.28 3.14
C LEU A 56 -21.70 8.97 4.27
N GLN A 57 -22.84 8.42 4.71
CA GLN A 57 -23.73 9.07 5.69
C GLN A 57 -23.02 9.47 6.99
N GLU A 58 -22.12 8.63 7.51
CA GLU A 58 -21.37 8.93 8.75
C GLU A 58 -20.31 10.03 8.59
N LEU A 59 -19.94 10.38 7.35
CA LEU A 59 -18.79 11.24 7.04
C LEU A 59 -19.17 12.71 6.86
N ARG A 60 -20.44 13.10 7.00
CA ARG A 60 -20.94 14.46 6.72
C ARG A 60 -20.41 15.01 5.37
N PRO A 61 -20.68 14.32 4.26
CA PRO A 61 -20.16 14.68 2.95
C PRO A 61 -20.76 16.02 2.48
N PHE A 62 -20.01 16.77 1.68
CA PHE A 62 -20.49 17.96 0.99
C PHE A 62 -19.85 18.04 -0.40
N ASN A 63 -20.53 18.71 -1.33
CA ASN A 63 -20.02 18.94 -2.68
C ASN A 63 -19.23 20.25 -2.72
N ASP A 64 -18.04 20.22 -3.34
CA ASP A 64 -17.25 21.42 -3.62
C ASP A 64 -17.73 22.15 -4.90
N ASP A 65 -17.11 23.29 -5.22
CA ASP A 65 -17.43 24.09 -6.41
C ASP A 65 -17.20 23.35 -7.73
N PHE A 66 -16.43 22.24 -7.72
CA PHE A 66 -16.20 21.37 -8.88
C PHE A 66 -17.18 20.19 -8.93
N GLY A 67 -18.09 20.07 -7.97
CA GLY A 67 -19.02 18.95 -7.82
C GLY A 67 -18.37 17.68 -7.28
N LEU A 68 -17.24 17.80 -6.58
CA LEU A 68 -16.58 16.68 -5.92
C LEU A 68 -17.10 16.50 -4.49
N ILE A 69 -17.37 15.25 -4.14
CA ILE A 69 -17.72 14.87 -2.77
C ILE A 69 -16.47 14.97 -1.88
N ARG A 70 -16.54 15.81 -0.85
CA ARG A 70 -15.51 16.02 0.17
C ARG A 70 -16.07 15.80 1.57
N VAL A 71 -15.17 15.61 2.52
CA VAL A 71 -15.51 15.39 3.94
C VAL A 71 -14.84 16.47 4.79
N LYS A 72 -15.61 17.07 5.71
CA LYS A 72 -15.04 17.97 6.72
C LYS A 72 -14.40 17.14 7.82
N THR A 73 -13.10 17.34 8.05
CA THR A 73 -12.39 16.70 9.16
C THR A 73 -12.54 17.51 10.45
N ARG A 74 -12.22 16.93 11.61
CA ARG A 74 -12.17 17.68 12.89
C ARG A 74 -11.10 18.77 12.92
N ILE A 75 -10.20 18.79 11.93
CA ILE A 75 -9.10 19.75 11.79
C ILE A 75 -9.51 20.90 10.85
N SER A 76 -10.78 20.95 10.41
CA SER A 76 -11.27 21.95 9.45
C SER A 76 -11.11 23.42 9.88
N GLU A 77 -10.93 23.67 11.18
CA GLU A 77 -10.78 25.03 11.74
C GLU A 77 -9.32 25.51 11.80
N ARG A 78 -8.35 24.66 11.43
CA ARG A 78 -6.94 25.07 11.35
C ARG A 78 -6.64 25.72 10.00
N ASN A 79 -5.70 26.67 10.00
CA ASN A 79 -5.15 27.29 8.80
C ASN A 79 -4.18 26.36 8.06
N ASP A 80 -4.66 25.18 7.69
CA ASP A 80 -3.94 24.16 6.93
C ASP A 80 -4.44 24.12 5.47
N GLN A 81 -3.76 23.36 4.61
CA GLN A 81 -4.17 23.22 3.20
C GLN A 81 -5.60 22.69 3.09
N VAL A 82 -6.40 23.28 2.20
CA VAL A 82 -7.79 22.89 1.92
C VAL A 82 -7.94 21.40 1.60
N SER A 83 -6.97 20.82 0.88
CA SER A 83 -6.98 19.38 0.57
C SER A 83 -6.81 18.49 1.81
N PHE A 84 -6.14 18.98 2.85
CA PHE A 84 -5.92 18.26 4.09
C PHE A 84 -7.11 18.41 5.05
N THR A 85 -7.66 19.61 5.15
CA THR A 85 -8.82 19.89 6.00
C THR A 85 -10.09 19.28 5.42
N MET A 86 -10.22 19.31 4.09
CA MET A 86 -11.38 18.88 3.31
C MET A 86 -10.97 17.92 2.16
N PRO A 87 -10.54 16.68 2.49
CA PRO A 87 -10.09 15.71 1.50
C PRO A 87 -11.20 15.22 0.57
N ILE A 88 -10.81 14.83 -0.64
CA ILE A 88 -11.71 14.26 -1.66
C ILE A 88 -12.03 12.82 -1.29
N VAL A 89 -13.31 12.44 -1.27
CA VAL A 89 -13.71 11.07 -0.97
C VAL A 89 -13.48 10.18 -2.17
N LEU A 90 -12.85 9.03 -1.96
CA LEU A 90 -12.59 8.06 -3.03
C LEU A 90 -13.03 6.64 -2.64
N PRO A 91 -13.53 5.85 -3.61
CA PRO A 91 -13.92 4.46 -3.39
C PRO A 91 -12.69 3.54 -3.24
N HIS A 92 -12.85 2.50 -2.42
CA HIS A 92 -11.80 1.47 -2.19
C HIS A 92 -11.48 0.61 -3.43
N GLY A 93 -12.48 0.36 -4.28
CA GLY A 93 -12.43 -0.72 -5.29
C GLY A 93 -12.26 -0.25 -6.72
N HIS A 94 -12.02 1.05 -6.94
CA HIS A 94 -11.98 1.59 -8.28
C HIS A 94 -10.58 1.46 -8.91
N PRO A 95 -10.44 0.95 -10.16
CA PRO A 95 -9.13 0.72 -10.79
C PRO A 95 -8.24 1.96 -10.85
N VAL A 96 -8.83 3.14 -11.05
CA VAL A 96 -8.09 4.42 -11.07
C VAL A 96 -7.44 4.72 -9.71
N VAL A 97 -8.14 4.43 -8.60
CA VAL A 97 -7.63 4.66 -7.24
C VAL A 97 -6.50 3.68 -6.94
N GLU A 98 -6.62 2.42 -7.36
CA GLU A 98 -5.54 1.43 -7.23
C GLU A 98 -4.30 1.82 -8.06
N ARG A 99 -4.51 2.26 -9.31
CA ARG A 99 -3.42 2.73 -10.17
C ARG A 99 -2.71 3.95 -9.56
N MET A 100 -3.47 4.90 -9.02
CA MET A 100 -2.93 6.06 -8.31
C MET A 100 -2.11 5.63 -7.10
N MET A 101 -2.66 4.79 -6.22
CA MET A 101 -1.95 4.27 -5.05
C MET A 101 -0.63 3.59 -5.44
N ARG A 102 -0.64 2.80 -6.51
CA ARG A 102 0.57 2.13 -7.03
C ARG A 102 1.59 3.12 -7.56
N ASP A 103 1.16 4.15 -8.29
CA ASP A 103 2.04 5.20 -8.81
C ASP A 103 2.76 5.94 -7.67
N TYR A 104 2.02 6.35 -6.63
CA TYR A 104 2.61 6.98 -5.45
C TYR A 104 3.53 6.02 -4.67
N HIS A 105 3.15 4.75 -4.53
CA HIS A 105 4.00 3.74 -3.90
C HIS A 105 5.37 3.64 -4.59
N VAL A 106 5.40 3.61 -5.93
CA VAL A 106 6.65 3.52 -6.71
C VAL A 106 7.43 4.84 -6.66
N LYS A 107 6.75 5.98 -6.85
CA LYS A 107 7.37 7.32 -6.82
C LYS A 107 8.02 7.64 -5.48
N ASN A 108 7.41 7.17 -4.38
CA ASN A 108 7.92 7.38 -3.04
C ASN A 108 8.87 6.26 -2.59
N GLY A 109 9.60 5.66 -3.53
CA GLY A 109 10.67 4.69 -3.23
C GLY A 109 10.17 3.41 -2.55
N HIS A 110 9.02 2.88 -2.97
CA HIS A 110 8.41 1.69 -2.39
C HIS A 110 7.98 1.85 -0.93
N ALA A 111 7.47 3.05 -0.58
CA ALA A 111 6.96 3.37 0.74
C ALA A 111 6.05 2.27 1.33
N GLY A 112 6.27 1.98 2.61
CA GLY A 112 5.49 1.00 3.36
C GLY A 112 4.02 1.39 3.48
N ALA A 113 3.18 0.43 3.88
CA ALA A 113 1.73 0.61 3.89
C ALA A 113 1.26 1.79 4.78
N LEU A 114 1.87 1.98 5.96
CA LEU A 114 1.49 3.07 6.86
C LEU A 114 1.87 4.44 6.28
N THR A 115 3.08 4.55 5.73
CA THR A 115 3.58 5.78 5.10
C THR A 115 2.72 6.17 3.90
N LEU A 116 2.43 5.22 3.01
CA LEU A 116 1.59 5.48 1.85
C LEU A 116 0.18 5.91 2.27
N ALA A 117 -0.41 5.27 3.28
CA ALA A 117 -1.72 5.66 3.79
C ALA A 117 -1.73 7.04 4.46
N ALA A 118 -0.62 7.46 5.08
CA ALA A 118 -0.47 8.80 5.65
C ALA A 118 -0.40 9.86 4.54
N GLN A 119 0.45 9.66 3.53
CA GLN A 119 0.56 10.56 2.37
C GLN A 119 -0.76 10.71 1.61
N MET A 120 -1.51 9.61 1.46
CA MET A 120 -2.81 9.64 0.79
C MET A 120 -3.85 10.44 1.57
N ARG A 121 -3.79 10.40 2.90
CA ARG A 121 -4.69 11.19 3.76
C ARG A 121 -4.47 12.70 3.65
N GLU A 122 -3.36 13.15 3.07
CA GLU A 122 -3.12 14.58 2.85
C GLU A 122 -4.08 15.21 1.84
N ARG A 123 -4.66 14.40 0.95
CA ARG A 123 -5.50 14.87 -0.15
C ARG A 123 -6.80 14.08 -0.32
N PHE A 124 -6.83 12.83 0.13
CA PHE A 124 -7.90 11.89 -0.16
C PHE A 124 -8.42 11.15 1.08
N TRP A 125 -9.75 11.04 1.16
CA TRP A 125 -10.45 10.18 2.08
C TRP A 125 -10.87 8.89 1.38
N ILE A 126 -9.95 7.94 1.31
CA ILE A 126 -10.21 6.67 0.61
C ILE A 126 -10.94 5.72 1.56
N LEU A 127 -12.13 5.29 1.15
CA LEU A 127 -12.90 4.29 1.90
C LEU A 127 -12.04 3.03 2.07
N LYS A 128 -12.00 2.47 3.29
CA LYS A 128 -11.19 1.28 3.61
C LYS A 128 -9.73 1.40 3.14
N SER A 129 -9.13 2.59 3.22
CA SER A 129 -7.78 2.92 2.72
C SER A 129 -6.70 1.89 3.07
N GLN A 130 -6.69 1.36 4.30
CA GLN A 130 -5.70 0.36 4.71
C GLN A 130 -5.73 -0.91 3.85
N ARG A 131 -6.91 -1.33 3.37
CA ARG A 131 -7.05 -2.57 2.60
C ARG A 131 -6.44 -2.41 1.20
N ILE A 132 -6.72 -1.30 0.51
CA ILE A 132 -6.11 -1.01 -0.79
C ILE A 132 -4.61 -0.79 -0.65
N THR A 133 -4.15 -0.06 0.37
CA THR A 133 -2.72 0.19 0.57
C THR A 133 -1.94 -1.10 0.86
N ARG A 134 -2.46 -2.00 1.71
CA ARG A 134 -1.84 -3.32 1.93
C ARG A 134 -1.83 -4.16 0.66
N SER A 135 -2.89 -4.10 -0.14
CA SER A 135 -2.98 -4.79 -1.43
C SER A 135 -1.89 -4.32 -2.39
N VAL A 136 -1.75 -3.01 -2.57
CA VAL A 136 -0.73 -2.39 -3.45
C VAL A 136 0.68 -2.82 -3.05
N VAL A 137 1.02 -2.73 -1.76
CA VAL A 137 2.36 -3.12 -1.27
C VAL A 137 2.60 -4.62 -1.44
N LYS A 138 1.60 -5.46 -1.11
CA LYS A 138 1.71 -6.92 -1.23
C LYS A 138 1.88 -7.39 -2.69
N ASN A 139 1.21 -6.72 -3.62
CA ASN A 139 1.24 -7.05 -5.05
C ASN A 139 2.44 -6.41 -5.78
N CYS A 140 3.21 -5.57 -5.10
CA CYS A 140 4.41 -4.97 -5.66
C CYS A 140 5.55 -6.00 -5.75
N VAL A 141 6.03 -6.25 -6.97
CA VAL A 141 7.10 -7.21 -7.25
C VAL A 141 8.40 -6.81 -6.52
N THR A 142 8.77 -5.53 -6.54
CA THR A 142 9.98 -5.03 -5.85
C THR A 142 9.89 -5.27 -4.35
N CYS A 143 8.78 -4.88 -3.72
CA CYS A 143 8.57 -5.12 -2.29
C CYS A 143 8.58 -6.62 -1.96
N ARG A 144 7.93 -7.45 -2.78
CA ARG A 144 7.94 -8.90 -2.58
C ARG A 144 9.35 -9.49 -2.64
N ARG A 145 10.22 -9.00 -3.53
CA ARG A 145 11.62 -9.42 -3.61
C ARG A 145 12.40 -9.02 -2.35
N HIS A 146 12.20 -7.80 -1.85
CA HIS A 146 12.86 -7.34 -0.62
C HIS A 146 12.32 -7.99 0.65
N SER A 147 11.05 -8.42 0.65
CA SER A 147 10.42 -9.16 1.75
C SER A 147 10.74 -10.66 1.73
N GLY A 148 11.68 -11.11 0.90
CA GLY A 148 12.16 -12.49 0.92
C GLY A 148 12.63 -12.85 2.32
N LYS A 149 12.12 -13.97 2.86
CA LYS A 149 12.63 -14.48 4.14
C LYS A 149 14.11 -14.72 3.97
N ILE A 150 14.94 -14.08 4.81
CA ILE A 150 16.33 -14.49 4.96
C ILE A 150 16.30 -15.99 5.23
N CYS A 151 17.07 -16.76 4.46
CA CYS A 151 17.31 -18.16 4.77
C CYS A 151 17.88 -18.19 6.19
N GLN A 152 17.05 -18.48 7.18
CA GLN A 152 17.53 -18.74 8.52
C GLN A 152 18.33 -20.02 8.38
N THR A 153 19.66 -19.91 8.36
CA THR A 153 20.54 -21.04 8.63
C THR A 153 19.96 -21.72 9.84
N PHE A 154 19.55 -22.98 9.65
CA PHE A 154 18.97 -23.84 10.67
C PHE A 154 19.80 -23.62 11.94
N ASN A 155 19.22 -22.91 12.91
CA ASN A 155 19.95 -22.56 14.11
C ASN A 155 20.20 -23.90 14.81
N VAL A 156 21.44 -24.40 14.74
CA VAL A 156 21.80 -25.70 15.29
C VAL A 156 21.61 -25.58 16.79
N LEU A 157 20.50 -26.12 17.28
CA LEU A 157 20.28 -26.50 18.68
C LEU A 157 20.55 -25.38 19.70
N THR A 158 19.55 -24.54 19.97
CA THR A 158 19.50 -23.92 21.30
C THR A 158 19.28 -25.04 22.31
N TRP A 159 20.28 -25.31 23.15
CA TRP A 159 20.31 -26.31 24.24
C TRP A 159 19.04 -26.37 25.11
N ASN A 160 18.26 -25.30 25.13
CA ASN A 160 16.99 -25.21 25.84
C ASN A 160 15.94 -26.25 25.37
N HIS A 161 15.99 -26.74 24.13
CA HIS A 161 15.07 -27.78 23.63
C HIS A 161 15.44 -29.20 24.09
N LEU A 162 16.68 -29.44 24.53
CA LEU A 162 17.13 -30.73 25.08
C LEU A 162 16.77 -30.91 26.55
N LEU A 163 16.54 -29.81 27.27
CA LEU A 163 16.18 -29.81 28.68
C LEU A 163 14.71 -30.20 28.94
N SER A 164 13.82 -30.10 27.94
CA SER A 164 12.41 -30.52 28.04
C SER A 164 12.16 -31.99 27.68
N LEU A 165 13.15 -32.68 27.10
CA LEU A 165 13.01 -34.07 26.68
C LEU A 165 13.30 -35.04 27.83
N ASN A 166 12.46 -36.08 27.92
CA ASN A 166 12.51 -37.12 28.94
C ASN A 166 13.87 -37.87 28.91
N ARG A 167 14.33 -38.41 30.05
CA ARG A 167 15.71 -38.91 30.24
C ARG A 167 16.16 -39.93 29.18
N LYS A 168 15.22 -40.75 28.67
CA LYS A 168 15.44 -41.72 27.58
C LYS A 168 15.74 -41.06 26.22
N CYS A 169 15.04 -39.98 25.87
CA CYS A 169 15.26 -39.26 24.61
C CYS A 169 16.57 -38.48 24.60
N ARG A 170 16.99 -37.96 25.77
CA ARG A 170 18.25 -37.22 25.93
C ARG A 170 19.48 -38.11 25.69
N MET A 171 19.45 -39.36 26.16
CA MET A 171 20.52 -40.34 25.90
C MET A 171 20.59 -40.75 24.43
N ALA A 172 19.46 -40.98 23.77
CA ALA A 172 19.43 -41.38 22.36
C ALA A 172 19.99 -40.29 21.42
N LEU A 173 19.68 -39.02 21.71
CA LEU A 173 20.22 -37.87 20.97
C LEU A 173 21.71 -37.65 21.25
N PHE A 174 22.17 -37.85 22.50
CA PHE A 174 23.59 -37.76 22.85
C PHE A 174 24.42 -38.86 22.16
N LEU A 175 23.88 -40.08 22.07
CA LEU A 175 24.53 -41.19 21.37
C LEU A 175 24.62 -40.93 19.86
N LYS A 176 23.54 -40.47 19.22
CA LYS A 176 23.55 -40.10 17.80
C LYS A 176 24.48 -38.93 17.48
N PHE A 177 24.64 -37.99 18.42
CA PHE A 177 25.56 -36.87 18.26
C PHE A 177 27.02 -37.29 18.46
N ALA A 178 27.30 -38.18 19.42
CA ALA A 178 28.62 -38.75 19.65
C ALA A 178 29.10 -39.62 18.48
N GLU A 179 28.20 -40.39 17.85
CA GLU A 179 28.48 -41.15 16.62
C GLU A 179 28.90 -40.26 15.44
N SER A 180 28.38 -39.04 15.37
CA SER A 180 28.63 -38.11 14.26
C SER A 180 29.94 -37.31 14.41
N ILE A 181 30.48 -37.19 15.63
CA ILE A 181 31.67 -36.37 15.93
C ILE A 181 32.93 -37.21 16.11
N MET A 182 32.83 -38.47 16.53
CA MET A 182 34.01 -39.33 16.75
C MET A 182 33.78 -40.76 16.21
N PRO A 183 33.81 -40.96 14.88
CA PRO A 183 33.73 -42.30 14.30
C PRO A 183 35.05 -43.05 14.57
N GLY A 184 35.12 -43.80 15.68
CA GLY A 184 36.25 -44.69 15.98
C GLY A 184 36.61 -44.88 17.46
N LEU A 185 36.13 -44.02 18.36
CA LEU A 185 36.47 -44.09 19.80
C LEU A 185 35.61 -45.08 20.61
N TRP A 186 34.58 -45.67 20.01
CA TRP A 186 33.66 -46.58 20.71
C TRP A 186 34.32 -47.93 21.05
N ASN A 187 35.20 -48.43 20.18
CA ASN A 187 35.96 -49.65 20.45
C ASN A 187 36.93 -49.46 21.62
N TYR A 188 37.54 -48.28 21.76
CA TYR A 188 38.47 -47.99 22.86
C TYR A 188 37.77 -47.81 24.23
N ALA A 189 36.51 -47.35 24.23
CA ALA A 189 35.75 -47.14 25.46
C ALA A 189 35.06 -48.43 25.99
N MET A 190 34.81 -49.41 25.11
CA MET A 190 34.30 -50.73 25.51
C MET A 190 35.39 -51.59 26.17
N ASP A 191 36.64 -51.51 25.71
CA ASP A 191 37.76 -52.28 26.27
C ASP A 191 38.15 -51.86 27.70
N LEU A 192 37.95 -50.59 28.07
CA LEU A 192 38.26 -50.08 29.42
C LEU A 192 37.18 -50.37 30.48
N LYS A 193 36.07 -51.02 30.12
CA LYS A 193 34.95 -51.31 31.04
C LYS A 193 34.63 -52.78 31.22
N PHE A 194 35.26 -53.67 30.45
CA PHE A 194 35.08 -55.12 30.54
C PHE A 194 36.41 -55.92 30.47
N GLY A 195 37.54 -55.26 30.72
CA GLY A 195 38.84 -55.88 30.99
C GLY A 195 39.24 -55.70 32.45
#